data_AF-A0A6V7QMQ5-F1
#
_entry.id   AF-A0A6V7QMQ5-F1
#
_cell.length_a   1.000
_cell.length_b   1.000
_cell.length_c   1.000
_cell.angle_alpha   90.00
_cell.angle_beta   90.00
_cell.angle_gamma   90.00
#
_symmetry.space_group_name_H-M   'P 1'
#
loop_
_entity.id
_entity.type
_entity.pdbx_description
1 polymer ?
#
loop_
_entity_poly.entity_id
_entity_poly.type
_entity_poly.pdbx_seq_one_letter_code
_entity_poly.pdbx_strand_id
1 'polypeptide(L)'
;MWSSLCGSAVAARIQLTGCLALYEVSGFPQVSGTQMLFKTCGSGGGGGSGFEVRRDTAFSQLQSGLSGGNGFYATSYEAVYAMAQCEGELSAGDCGQCVAQAVQKSEVECGGAPSGQVYLDKCYISYSYYPNGVPRGGASPGGGGGGGGGQQTTKTVAIVVGGAAGLGFLVICLLFARSLLKKKDDF
;
A
#
# COMPACT_ATOMS: atom_id res chain seq x y z
N MET A 1 -2.83 -8.28 -25.77
CA MET A 1 -2.95 -8.32 -24.30
C MET A 1 -4.34 -7.89 -23.83
N TRP A 2 -4.97 -6.86 -24.39
CA TRP A 2 -6.38 -6.55 -24.07
C TRP A 2 -7.38 -7.54 -24.66
N SER A 3 -7.11 -8.05 -25.86
CA SER A 3 -7.95 -9.05 -26.54
C SER A 3 -8.18 -10.33 -25.74
N SER A 4 -7.26 -10.72 -24.84
CA SER A 4 -7.42 -11.90 -23.98
C SER A 4 -8.30 -11.64 -22.75
N LEU A 5 -8.46 -10.38 -22.32
CA LEU A 5 -9.28 -10.01 -21.16
C LEU A 5 -10.66 -9.49 -21.60
N CYS A 6 -10.69 -8.68 -22.66
CA CYS A 6 -11.85 -7.93 -23.10
C CYS A 6 -12.36 -8.34 -24.50
N GLY A 7 -11.71 -9.29 -25.17
CA GLY A 7 -12.14 -9.77 -26.49
C GLY A 7 -12.17 -8.65 -27.54
N SER A 8 -13.25 -8.61 -28.33
CA SER A 8 -13.54 -7.58 -29.33
C SER A 8 -14.42 -6.44 -28.80
N ALA A 9 -14.30 -6.11 -27.51
CA ALA A 9 -15.15 -5.09 -26.89
C ALA A 9 -14.91 -3.70 -27.49
N VAL A 10 -15.99 -2.94 -27.65
CA VAL A 10 -15.98 -1.55 -28.13
C VAL A 10 -15.61 -0.54 -27.03
N ALA A 11 -15.61 -0.98 -25.78
CA ALA A 11 -15.11 -0.25 -24.64
C ALA A 11 -14.58 -1.24 -23.62
N ALA A 12 -13.50 -0.90 -22.92
CA ALA A 12 -13.08 -1.67 -21.76
C ALA A 12 -12.34 -0.83 -20.72
N ARG A 13 -12.49 -1.28 -19.48
CA ARG A 13 -11.84 -0.73 -18.29
C ARG A 13 -11.04 -1.83 -17.61
N ILE A 14 -9.75 -1.58 -17.39
CA ILE A 14 -8.86 -2.49 -16.66
C ILE A 14 -8.22 -1.70 -15.53
N GLN A 15 -8.57 -2.06 -14.29
CA GLN A 15 -8.05 -1.45 -13.08
C GLN A 15 -7.08 -2.41 -12.39
N LEU A 16 -5.86 -1.94 -12.15
CA LEU A 16 -4.83 -2.61 -11.36
C LEU A 16 -4.47 -1.75 -10.15
N THR A 17 -3.70 -2.30 -9.20
CA THR A 17 -3.32 -1.61 -7.95
C THR A 17 -2.55 -0.29 -8.17
N GLY A 18 -1.95 -0.08 -9.34
CA GLY A 18 -1.17 1.13 -9.65
C GLY A 18 -1.58 1.88 -10.92
N CYS A 19 -2.52 1.36 -11.71
CA CYS A 19 -2.90 2.01 -12.96
C CYS A 19 -4.31 1.63 -13.41
N LEU A 20 -4.92 2.56 -14.15
CA LEU A 20 -6.18 2.39 -14.86
C LEU A 20 -5.89 2.48 -16.35
N ALA A 21 -6.41 1.53 -17.11
CA ALA A 21 -6.51 1.63 -18.55
C ALA A 21 -7.98 1.64 -18.96
N LEU A 22 -8.38 2.69 -19.69
CA LEU A 22 -9.73 2.85 -20.22
C LEU A 22 -9.63 3.13 -21.72
N TYR A 23 -10.46 2.46 -22.50
CA TYR A 23 -10.72 2.84 -23.89
C TYR A 23 -12.20 2.73 -24.19
N GLU A 24 -12.69 3.64 -25.02
CA GLU A 24 -14.08 3.70 -25.45
C GLU A 24 -14.13 4.19 -26.90
N VAL A 25 -15.02 3.62 -27.71
CA VAL A 25 -15.34 4.18 -29.02
C VAL A 25 -16.12 5.49 -28.87
N SER A 26 -16.01 6.37 -29.87
CA SER A 26 -16.77 7.63 -29.88
C SER A 26 -18.28 7.38 -29.79
N GLY A 27 -18.95 8.11 -28.90
CA GLY A 27 -20.40 7.96 -28.67
C GLY A 27 -20.77 6.86 -27.68
N PHE A 28 -19.80 6.26 -26.98
CA PHE A 28 -20.09 5.32 -25.91
C PHE A 28 -20.90 5.98 -24.78
N PRO A 29 -22.01 5.36 -24.31
CA PRO A 29 -22.84 5.93 -23.26
C PRO A 29 -22.04 6.14 -21.98
N GLN A 30 -21.97 7.39 -21.51
CA GLN A 30 -21.37 7.70 -20.22
C GLN A 30 -22.36 7.33 -19.11
N VAL A 31 -21.88 6.58 -18.12
CA VAL A 31 -22.64 6.29 -16.90
C VAL A 31 -22.44 7.41 -15.88
N SER A 32 -23.27 7.43 -14.82
CA SER A 32 -23.02 8.36 -13.71
C SER A 32 -21.63 8.11 -13.15
N GLY A 33 -20.85 9.18 -12.97
CA GLY A 33 -19.48 9.08 -12.45
C GLY A 33 -19.37 8.45 -11.06
N THR A 34 -20.49 8.31 -10.37
CA THR A 34 -20.59 7.70 -9.03
C THR A 34 -21.28 6.34 -9.00
N GLN A 35 -21.58 5.77 -10.18
CA GLN A 35 -22.07 4.41 -10.28
C GLN A 35 -21.03 3.45 -9.67
N MET A 36 -21.49 2.54 -8.81
CA MET A 36 -20.63 1.50 -8.26
C MET A 36 -20.33 0.47 -9.34
N LEU A 37 -19.04 0.26 -9.62
CA LEU A 37 -18.57 -0.72 -10.58
C LEU A 37 -18.15 -2.03 -9.93
N PHE A 38 -17.39 -1.93 -8.83
CA PHE A 38 -16.86 -3.10 -8.14
C PHE A 38 -16.55 -2.78 -6.68
N LYS A 39 -16.60 -3.82 -5.84
CA LYS A 39 -16.14 -3.74 -4.45
C LYS A 39 -15.42 -5.01 -4.02
N THR A 40 -14.50 -4.86 -3.09
CA THR A 40 -13.99 -5.96 -2.27
C THR A 40 -14.01 -5.53 -0.81
N CYS A 41 -14.51 -6.39 0.07
CA CYS A 41 -14.47 -6.15 1.52
C CYS A 41 -13.68 -7.29 2.17
N GLY A 42 -12.73 -6.95 3.04
CA GLY A 42 -11.92 -7.93 3.75
C GLY A 42 -12.76 -8.82 4.66
N SER A 43 -12.44 -10.11 4.68
CA SER A 43 -13.08 -11.06 5.59
C SER A 43 -12.36 -11.07 6.94
N GLY A 44 -13.12 -10.92 8.03
CA GLY A 44 -12.63 -11.01 9.41
C GLY A 44 -13.00 -9.78 10.25
N GLY A 45 -13.50 -9.96 11.48
CA GLY A 45 -13.74 -8.87 12.43
C GLY A 45 -12.42 -8.39 13.04
N GLY A 46 -11.59 -7.71 12.26
CA GLY A 46 -10.15 -7.58 12.55
C GLY A 46 -9.69 -6.22 13.05
N GLY A 47 -10.54 -5.20 13.06
CA GLY A 47 -10.11 -3.82 13.36
C GLY A 47 -9.98 -3.48 14.85
N GLY A 48 -10.46 -4.36 15.74
CA GLY A 48 -10.59 -4.10 17.18
C GLY A 48 -11.67 -3.05 17.50
N SER A 49 -11.84 -2.75 18.79
CA SER A 49 -12.75 -1.68 19.23
C SER A 49 -12.31 -0.32 18.66
N GLY A 50 -13.28 0.47 18.16
CA GLY A 50 -13.03 1.80 17.61
C GLY A 50 -12.40 1.80 16.22
N PHE A 51 -12.45 0.67 15.51
CA PHE A 51 -11.97 0.58 14.13
C PHE A 51 -12.68 1.55 13.20
N GLU A 52 -14.01 1.60 13.29
CA GLU A 52 -14.86 2.45 12.48
C GLU A 52 -14.46 3.92 12.67
N VAL A 53 -14.27 4.36 13.92
CA VAL A 53 -13.80 5.72 14.23
C VAL A 53 -12.45 6.02 13.57
N ARG A 54 -11.48 5.09 13.65
CA ARG A 54 -10.17 5.27 12.99
C ARG A 54 -10.31 5.36 11.47
N ARG A 55 -11.12 4.48 10.88
CA ARG A 55 -11.36 4.42 9.43
C ARG A 55 -12.04 5.70 8.95
N ASP A 56 -13.09 6.14 9.64
CA ASP A 56 -13.88 7.31 9.26
C ASP A 56 -13.04 8.59 9.42
N THR A 57 -12.14 8.62 10.41
CA THR A 57 -11.15 9.69 10.53
C THR A 57 -10.16 9.69 9.36
N ALA A 58 -9.65 8.52 8.94
CA ALA A 58 -8.81 8.42 7.76
C ALA A 58 -9.56 8.88 6.49
N PHE A 59 -10.85 8.54 6.34
CA PHE A 59 -11.68 9.00 5.22
C PHE A 59 -11.90 10.52 5.21
N SER A 60 -12.11 11.14 6.37
CA SER A 60 -12.20 12.60 6.48
C SER A 60 -10.89 13.28 6.04
N GLN A 61 -9.74 12.72 6.42
CA GLN A 61 -8.44 13.19 5.96
C GLN A 61 -8.25 13.01 4.45
N LEU A 62 -8.76 11.90 3.86
CA LEU A 62 -8.75 11.70 2.42
C LEU A 62 -9.48 12.82 1.67
N GLN A 63 -10.72 13.09 2.09
CA GLN A 63 -11.55 14.13 1.45
C GLN A 63 -10.90 15.50 1.54
N SER A 64 -10.31 15.83 2.69
CA SER A 64 -9.60 17.09 2.91
C SER A 64 -8.35 17.21 2.03
N GLY A 65 -7.58 16.13 1.91
CA GLY A 65 -6.34 16.09 1.14
C GLY A 65 -6.53 16.23 -0.37
N LEU A 66 -7.69 15.86 -0.90
CA LEU A 66 -8.01 15.96 -2.33
C LEU A 66 -8.27 17.39 -2.80
N SER A 67 -8.61 18.31 -1.90
CA SER A 67 -8.95 19.70 -2.25
C SER A 67 -7.79 20.50 -2.85
N GLY A 68 -6.54 20.08 -2.59
CA GLY A 68 -5.32 20.71 -3.13
C GLY A 68 -4.49 19.79 -4.03
N GLY A 69 -4.99 18.60 -4.37
CA GLY A 69 -4.23 17.55 -5.04
C GLY A 69 -4.67 17.31 -6.49
N ASN A 70 -3.85 16.55 -7.24
CA ASN A 70 -4.14 16.15 -8.63
C ASN A 70 -5.03 14.90 -8.69
N GLY A 71 -6.07 14.84 -7.86
CA GLY A 71 -7.00 13.71 -7.81
C GLY A 71 -6.43 12.44 -7.15
N PHE A 72 -5.30 12.48 -6.46
CA PHE A 72 -4.79 11.37 -5.66
C PHE A 72 -4.40 11.86 -4.26
N TYR A 73 -4.77 11.09 -3.24
CA TYR A 73 -4.32 11.34 -1.88
C TYR A 73 -4.26 10.03 -1.08
N ALA A 74 -3.25 9.89 -0.23
CA ALA A 74 -3.09 8.76 0.68
C ALA A 74 -2.79 9.28 2.08
N THR A 75 -3.32 8.60 3.08
CA THR A 75 -3.13 8.96 4.48
C THR A 75 -3.11 7.72 5.37
N SER A 76 -2.64 7.91 6.58
CA SER A 76 -2.76 6.93 7.65
C SER A 76 -3.28 7.59 8.91
N TYR A 77 -4.25 6.96 9.56
CA TYR A 77 -4.69 7.31 10.90
C TYR A 77 -4.54 6.11 11.81
N GLU A 78 -3.63 6.21 12.78
CA GLU A 78 -3.21 5.12 13.66
C GLU A 78 -2.83 3.85 12.85
N ALA A 79 -3.63 2.78 12.99
CA ALA A 79 -3.44 1.50 12.32
C ALA A 79 -4.19 1.37 10.99
N VAL A 80 -4.83 2.43 10.49
CA VAL A 80 -5.57 2.40 9.21
C VAL A 80 -4.80 3.18 8.16
N TYR A 81 -4.47 2.54 7.05
CA TYR A 81 -4.05 3.21 5.82
C TYR A 81 -5.26 3.37 4.91
N ALA A 82 -5.38 4.52 4.26
CA ALA A 82 -6.42 4.78 3.28
C ALA A 82 -5.86 5.59 2.11
N MET A 83 -6.43 5.39 0.92
CA MET A 83 -6.10 6.17 -0.27
C MET A 83 -7.32 6.34 -1.17
N ALA A 84 -7.32 7.44 -1.92
CA ALA A 84 -8.31 7.76 -2.92
C ALA A 84 -7.62 8.18 -4.22
N GLN A 85 -8.22 7.82 -5.35
CA GLN A 85 -7.81 8.29 -6.67
C GLN A 85 -9.04 8.61 -7.52
N CYS A 86 -8.99 9.74 -8.20
CA CYS A 86 -9.94 10.23 -9.17
C CYS A 86 -9.38 10.05 -10.58
N GLU A 87 -10.25 9.81 -11.55
CA GLU A 87 -9.88 9.76 -12.96
C GLU A 87 -9.51 11.16 -13.48
N GLY A 88 -8.54 11.24 -14.39
CA GLY A 88 -7.70 12.40 -14.69
C GLY A 88 -8.36 13.64 -15.32
N GLU A 89 -9.68 13.75 -15.31
CA GLU A 89 -10.42 14.90 -15.87
C GLU A 89 -11.42 15.53 -14.87
N LEU A 90 -11.46 15.03 -13.63
CA LEU A 90 -12.34 15.61 -12.62
C LEU A 90 -11.77 16.92 -12.05
N SER A 91 -12.63 17.92 -11.88
CA SER A 91 -12.29 19.08 -11.04
C SER A 91 -12.07 18.64 -9.58
N ALA A 92 -11.38 19.46 -8.79
CA ALA A 92 -11.18 19.16 -7.36
C ALA A 92 -12.51 18.96 -6.62
N GLY A 93 -13.56 19.72 -7.00
CA GLY A 93 -14.91 19.59 -6.47
C GLY A 93 -15.56 18.26 -6.83
N ASP A 94 -15.56 17.91 -8.12
CA ASP A 94 -16.17 16.66 -8.60
C ASP A 94 -15.42 15.42 -8.06
N CYS A 95 -14.09 15.51 -7.95
CA CYS A 95 -13.27 14.49 -7.32
C CYS A 95 -13.64 14.29 -5.85
N GLY A 96 -13.74 15.38 -5.08
CA GLY A 96 -14.17 15.34 -3.68
C GLY A 96 -15.58 14.74 -3.52
N GLN A 97 -16.51 15.10 -4.39
CA GLN A 97 -17.87 14.55 -4.39
C GLN A 97 -17.89 13.05 -4.73
N CYS A 98 -17.13 12.61 -5.74
CA CYS A 98 -17.04 11.20 -6.09
C CYS A 98 -16.49 10.38 -4.91
N VAL A 99 -15.40 10.85 -4.30
CA VAL A 99 -14.77 10.17 -3.16
C VAL A 99 -15.69 10.15 -1.94
N ALA A 100 -16.47 11.21 -1.70
CA ALA A 100 -17.48 11.21 -0.65
C ALA A 100 -18.55 10.14 -0.87
N GLN A 101 -19.02 9.95 -2.12
CA GLN A 101 -19.96 8.87 -2.43
C GLN A 101 -19.30 7.49 -2.31
N ALA A 102 -18.02 7.36 -2.66
CA ALA A 102 -17.28 6.11 -2.50
C ALA A 102 -17.14 5.72 -1.03
N VAL A 103 -16.90 6.70 -0.14
CA VAL A 103 -16.87 6.52 1.33
C VAL A 103 -18.21 6.04 1.85
N GLN A 104 -19.30 6.73 1.52
CA GLN A 104 -20.66 6.32 1.92
C GLN A 104 -20.99 4.90 1.46
N LYS A 105 -20.65 4.58 0.21
CA LYS A 105 -20.83 3.23 -0.34
C LYS A 105 -19.97 2.20 0.40
N SER A 106 -18.74 2.53 0.77
CA SER A 106 -17.89 1.64 1.57
C SER A 106 -18.48 1.36 2.95
N GLU A 107 -19.05 2.35 3.62
CA GLU A 107 -19.67 2.17 4.92
C GLU A 107 -20.87 1.21 4.86
N VAL A 108 -21.73 1.39 3.85
CA VAL A 108 -22.91 0.54 3.63
C VAL A 108 -22.51 -0.87 3.20
N GLU A 109 -21.56 -0.98 2.28
CA GLU A 109 -21.27 -2.23 1.58
C GLU A 109 -20.20 -3.09 2.26
N CYS A 110 -19.29 -2.47 3.01
CA CYS A 110 -18.21 -3.16 3.71
C CYS A 110 -18.36 -3.10 5.22
N GLY A 111 -19.26 -2.28 5.80
CA GLY A 111 -19.55 -2.28 7.23
C GLY A 111 -18.29 -2.20 8.08
N GLY A 112 -18.13 -3.09 9.06
CA GLY A 112 -16.93 -3.17 9.92
C GLY A 112 -15.74 -3.94 9.31
N ALA A 113 -15.73 -4.21 8.00
CA ALA A 113 -14.63 -4.96 7.37
C ALA A 113 -13.29 -4.21 7.54
N PRO A 114 -12.20 -4.89 7.96
CA PRO A 114 -10.91 -4.28 8.30
C PRO A 114 -10.16 -3.74 7.09
N SER A 115 -10.58 -4.14 5.89
CA SER A 115 -10.06 -3.61 4.64
C SER A 115 -11.19 -3.54 3.62
N GLY A 116 -11.03 -2.67 2.64
CA GLY A 116 -11.98 -2.56 1.55
C GLY A 116 -11.44 -1.79 0.38
N GLN A 117 -11.99 -2.06 -0.79
CA GLN A 117 -11.77 -1.31 -2.02
C GLN A 117 -13.13 -1.08 -2.65
N VAL A 118 -13.44 0.17 -2.97
CA VAL A 118 -14.69 0.56 -3.63
C VAL A 118 -14.35 1.34 -4.88
N TYR A 119 -14.78 0.81 -6.02
CA TYR A 119 -14.55 1.37 -7.33
C TYR A 119 -15.85 1.96 -7.86
N LEU A 120 -15.87 3.28 -8.00
CA LEU A 120 -16.90 3.98 -8.75
C LEU A 120 -16.39 4.27 -10.16
N ASP A 121 -17.27 4.77 -11.01
CA ASP A 121 -16.92 5.06 -12.38
C ASP A 121 -15.79 6.11 -12.50
N LYS A 122 -15.80 7.19 -11.72
CA LYS A 122 -14.78 8.25 -11.82
C LYS A 122 -13.79 8.32 -10.66
N CYS A 123 -13.92 7.46 -9.66
CA CYS A 123 -12.96 7.40 -8.55
C CYS A 123 -12.95 6.04 -7.86
N TYR A 124 -11.91 5.77 -7.09
CA TYR A 124 -11.92 4.66 -6.15
C TYR A 124 -11.31 5.06 -4.80
N ILE A 125 -11.69 4.32 -3.78
CA ILE A 125 -11.04 4.36 -2.47
C ILE A 125 -10.57 2.98 -2.07
N SER A 126 -9.52 2.92 -1.26
CA SER A 126 -9.14 1.72 -0.56
C SER A 126 -8.70 2.04 0.87
N TYR A 127 -8.91 1.09 1.76
CA TYR A 127 -8.44 1.17 3.13
C TYR A 127 -8.03 -0.21 3.64
N SER A 128 -7.11 -0.24 4.61
CA SER A 128 -6.63 -1.47 5.23
C SER A 128 -6.15 -1.22 6.65
N TYR A 129 -6.58 -2.08 7.55
CA TYR A 129 -6.14 -2.12 8.95
C TYR A 129 -4.85 -2.94 9.09
N TYR A 130 -3.89 -2.38 9.82
CA TYR A 130 -2.60 -2.97 10.13
C TYR A 130 -2.45 -3.10 11.64
N PRO A 131 -2.66 -4.29 12.23
CA PRO A 131 -2.59 -4.50 13.68
C PRO A 131 -1.26 -4.04 14.31
N ASN A 132 -0.18 -4.09 13.54
CA ASN A 132 1.17 -3.71 13.97
C ASN A 132 1.58 -2.29 13.50
N GLY A 133 0.61 -1.48 13.07
CA GLY A 133 0.84 -0.16 12.51
C GLY A 133 1.14 -0.15 11.00
N VAL A 134 0.88 0.99 10.37
CA VAL A 134 1.04 1.17 8.91
C VAL A 134 2.54 1.18 8.54
N PRO A 135 2.99 0.38 7.54
CA PRO A 135 4.37 0.41 7.09
C PRO A 135 4.78 1.78 6.53
N ARG A 136 5.93 2.32 6.97
CA ARG A 136 6.45 3.66 6.59
C ARG A 136 6.86 3.82 5.11
N GLY A 137 6.56 2.85 4.24
CA GLY A 137 6.84 2.90 2.79
C GLY A 137 5.64 3.29 1.92
N GLY A 138 4.43 3.37 2.47
CA GLY A 138 3.24 3.85 1.78
C GLY A 138 3.02 5.35 2.02
N ALA A 139 3.73 6.18 1.23
CA ALA A 139 3.61 7.64 1.05
C ALA A 139 3.02 8.50 2.19
N SER A 140 3.84 9.46 2.67
CA SER A 140 3.33 10.65 3.34
C SER A 140 4.07 11.89 2.83
N PRO A 141 3.41 12.81 2.10
CA PRO A 141 3.81 14.20 2.00
C PRO A 141 2.87 15.02 2.88
N GLY A 142 3.02 14.95 4.21
CA GLY A 142 2.26 15.81 5.12
C GLY A 142 1.93 15.14 6.45
N GLY A 143 2.84 15.25 7.42
CA GLY A 143 2.62 14.81 8.79
C GLY A 143 3.87 14.97 9.64
N GLY A 144 4.10 16.18 10.14
CA GLY A 144 5.20 16.47 11.06
C GLY A 144 4.86 16.15 12.52
N GLY A 145 5.82 15.53 13.22
CA GLY A 145 5.94 15.44 14.70
C GLY A 145 5.28 14.22 15.34
N GLY A 146 5.93 13.38 16.16
CA GLY A 146 7.21 13.49 16.86
C GLY A 146 7.73 12.12 17.32
N GLY A 147 8.98 12.14 17.79
CA GLY A 147 9.90 11.02 17.81
C GLY A 147 9.69 9.92 18.87
N GLY A 148 10.37 8.82 18.59
CA GLY A 148 10.60 7.66 19.47
C GLY A 148 11.58 6.74 18.77
N GLY A 149 12.87 6.85 19.13
CA GLY A 149 13.98 6.21 18.45
C GLY A 149 13.92 4.68 18.42
N GLY A 150 14.52 4.11 17.38
CA GLY A 150 14.65 2.66 17.23
C GLY A 150 14.96 2.22 15.81
N GLN A 151 15.84 2.94 15.10
CA GLN A 151 16.38 2.46 13.82
C GLN A 151 17.39 1.34 14.07
N GLN A 152 17.13 0.18 13.48
CA GLN A 152 18.15 -0.56 12.70
C GLN A 152 19.36 -1.15 13.47
N THR A 153 19.24 -1.49 14.75
CA THR A 153 20.40 -2.07 15.49
C THR A 153 20.71 -3.53 15.13
N THR A 154 19.76 -4.30 14.59
CA THR A 154 19.96 -5.76 14.40
C THR A 154 20.74 -6.12 13.14
N LYS A 155 20.64 -5.33 12.05
CA LYS A 155 21.31 -5.68 10.78
C LYS A 155 22.80 -5.34 10.77
N THR A 156 23.22 -4.29 11.47
CA THR A 156 24.64 -3.89 11.55
C THR A 156 25.45 -4.82 12.45
N VAL A 157 24.88 -5.33 13.54
CA VAL A 157 25.56 -6.23 14.49
C VAL A 157 25.88 -7.59 13.84
N ALA A 158 24.99 -8.12 13.00
CA ALA A 158 25.20 -9.41 12.33
C ALA A 158 26.43 -9.40 11.41
N ILE A 159 26.72 -8.29 10.73
CA ILE A 159 27.84 -8.15 9.79
C ILE A 159 29.17 -8.07 10.56
N VAL A 160 29.21 -7.32 11.66
CA VAL A 160 30.43 -7.14 12.46
C VAL A 160 30.81 -8.42 13.22
N VAL A 161 29.82 -9.13 13.78
CA VAL A 161 30.07 -10.41 14.48
C VAL A 161 30.46 -11.52 13.49
N GLY A 162 29.83 -11.56 12.31
CA GLY A 162 30.18 -12.52 11.26
C GLY A 162 31.61 -12.33 10.74
N GLY A 163 32.04 -11.08 10.53
CA GLY A 163 33.39 -10.76 10.07
C GLY A 163 34.49 -11.17 11.06
N ALA A 164 34.27 -10.92 12.36
CA ALA A 164 35.24 -11.29 13.40
C ALA A 164 35.38 -12.82 13.56
N ALA A 165 34.27 -13.55 13.54
CA ALA A 165 34.29 -15.02 13.62
C ALA A 165 34.92 -15.66 12.37
N GLY A 166 34.64 -15.10 11.18
CA GLY A 166 35.21 -15.57 9.91
C GLY A 166 36.73 -15.41 9.86
N LEU A 167 37.26 -14.26 10.26
CA LEU A 167 38.71 -14.03 10.33
C LEU A 167 39.38 -14.95 11.35
N GLY A 168 38.77 -15.15 12.52
CA GLY A 168 39.29 -16.06 13.53
C GLY A 168 39.38 -17.51 13.04
N PHE A 169 38.33 -18.02 12.39
CA PHE A 169 38.31 -19.37 11.84
C PHE A 169 39.37 -19.56 10.74
N LEU A 170 39.53 -18.57 9.85
CA LEU A 170 40.53 -18.61 8.77
C LEU A 170 41.96 -18.67 9.31
N VAL A 171 42.28 -17.87 10.34
CA VAL A 171 43.60 -17.91 11.00
C VAL A 171 43.86 -19.27 11.65
N ILE A 172 42.88 -19.85 12.34
CA ILE A 172 43.01 -21.17 12.96
C ILE A 172 43.26 -22.25 11.88
N CYS A 173 42.50 -22.22 10.77
CA CYS A 173 42.70 -23.14 9.65
C CYS A 173 44.10 -23.02 9.04
N LEU A 174 44.63 -21.80 8.89
CA LEU A 174 45.98 -21.58 8.37
C LEU A 174 47.07 -22.09 9.32
N LEU A 175 46.88 -21.95 10.64
CA LEU A 175 47.82 -22.48 11.64
C LEU A 175 47.83 -24.02 11.65
N PHE A 176 46.66 -24.66 11.52
CA PHE A 176 46.57 -26.11 11.37
C PHE A 176 47.16 -26.61 10.05
N ALA A 177 46.92 -25.92 8.93
CA ALA A 177 47.56 -26.28 7.66
C ALA A 177 49.09 -26.18 7.75
N ARG A 178 49.61 -25.12 8.39
CA ARG A 178 51.06 -24.98 8.62
C ARG A 178 51.63 -26.07 9.52
N SER A 179 50.93 -26.48 10.58
CA SER A 179 51.41 -27.54 11.47
C SER A 179 51.42 -28.92 10.79
N LEU A 180 50.48 -29.17 9.88
CA LEU A 180 50.45 -30.37 9.05
C LEU A 180 51.52 -30.38 7.96
N LEU A 181 51.83 -29.22 7.37
CA LEU A 181 52.93 -29.09 6.41
C LEU A 181 54.30 -29.26 7.09
N LYS A 182 54.48 -28.68 8.29
CA LYS A 182 55.72 -28.84 9.06
C LYS A 182 56.03 -30.29 9.43
N LYS A 183 55.00 -31.11 9.68
CA LYS A 183 55.16 -32.55 9.93
C LYS A 183 55.60 -33.36 8.71
N LYS A 184 55.52 -32.77 7.51
CA LYS A 184 55.86 -33.44 6.24
C LYS A 184 57.31 -33.18 5.82
N ASP A 185 57.98 -32.21 6.43
CA ASP A 185 59.39 -31.89 6.20
C ASP A 185 60.35 -32.70 7.11
N ASP A 186 59.81 -33.48 8.06
CA ASP A 186 60.55 -34.32 9.02
C ASP A 186 60.50 -35.83 8.67
N PHE A 187 60.20 -36.19 7.42
CA PHE A 187 60.24 -37.59 6.94
C PHE A 187 61.00 -37.73 5.61
#